data_AF-A0A832H0J3-F1
#
_entry.id   AF-A0A832H0J3-F1
#
_cell.length_a   1.000
_cell.length_b   1.000
_cell.length_c   1.000
_cell.angle_alpha   90.00
_cell.angle_beta   90.00
_cell.angle_gamma   90.00
#
_symmetry.space_group_name_H-M   'P 1'
#
loop_
_entity.id
_entity.type
_entity.pdbx_description
1 polymer ?
#
loop_
_entity_poly.entity_id
_entity_poly.type
_entity_poly.pdbx_seq_one_letter_code
_entity_poly.pdbx_strand_id
1 'polypeptide(L)'
;MKNRSFKHRNFHYFFVYNFLKELFLYEPFILINYLDDEETNGIEELWRISEAMAMGEGFVDSVIPSDGLSSSKFEIKNDTDGYIITLPEPLYIPEAYFVGLIHNKPRVTEFGIEYGYFRFFTLELTLDNDPENKDFRNKFVEINEKGRFYLDENIIPDYDVFKKNIITLGKKPDSYKPYSWFQS
;
A
#
# COMPACT_ATOMS: atom_id res chain seq x y z
N MET A 1 26.59 18.75 -7.40
CA MET A 1 25.20 18.30 -7.61
C MET A 1 24.60 17.99 -6.24
N LYS A 2 23.53 18.67 -5.83
CA LYS A 2 23.03 18.67 -4.44
C LYS A 2 21.81 17.76 -4.27
N ASN A 3 21.90 16.75 -3.39
CA ASN A 3 20.92 16.14 -2.46
C ASN A 3 19.38 16.21 -2.69
N ARG A 4 18.87 16.44 -3.89
CA ARG A 4 17.42 16.51 -4.15
C ARG A 4 16.73 15.13 -4.16
N SER A 5 17.47 14.04 -4.34
CA SER A 5 16.88 12.71 -4.57
C SER A 5 16.26 12.05 -3.35
N PHE A 6 16.86 12.18 -2.16
CA PHE A 6 16.34 11.50 -0.96
C PHE A 6 15.01 12.08 -0.45
N LYS A 7 14.77 13.37 -0.69
CA LYS A 7 13.60 14.05 -0.14
C LYS A 7 12.31 13.45 -0.72
N HIS A 8 12.16 13.39 -2.04
CA HIS A 8 10.91 12.92 -2.66
C HIS A 8 10.51 11.49 -2.24
N ARG A 9 11.49 10.62 -2.06
CA ARG A 9 11.27 9.25 -1.56
C ARG A 9 10.59 9.23 -0.20
N ASN A 10 10.91 10.20 0.66
CA ASN A 10 10.41 10.24 2.02
C ASN A 10 8.90 10.49 2.05
N PHE A 11 8.37 11.35 1.19
CA PHE A 11 6.94 11.64 1.20
C PHE A 11 6.12 10.47 0.67
N HIS A 12 6.55 9.86 -0.44
CA HIS A 12 5.87 8.71 -0.99
C HIS A 12 5.90 7.50 -0.04
N TYR A 13 7.06 7.25 0.59
CA TYR A 13 7.17 6.28 1.67
C TYR A 13 6.27 6.61 2.85
N PHE A 14 6.25 7.87 3.29
CA PHE A 14 5.38 8.34 4.37
C PHE A 14 3.90 8.09 4.04
N PHE A 15 3.45 8.47 2.86
CA PHE A 15 2.07 8.28 2.43
C PHE A 15 1.67 6.81 2.47
N VAL A 16 2.50 5.92 1.93
CA VAL A 16 2.16 4.50 1.83
C VAL A 16 2.25 3.80 3.18
N TYR A 17 3.36 3.97 3.88
CA TYR A 17 3.71 3.12 5.03
C TYR A 17 3.37 3.74 6.38
N ASN A 18 3.33 5.06 6.49
CA ASN A 18 3.00 5.74 7.75
C ASN A 18 1.57 6.27 7.76
N PHE A 19 1.02 6.65 6.59
CA PHE A 19 -0.33 7.21 6.51
C PHE A 19 -1.36 6.16 6.10
N LEU A 20 -1.33 5.67 4.86
CA LEU A 20 -2.33 4.73 4.33
C LEU A 20 -2.37 3.41 5.10
N LYS A 21 -1.20 2.82 5.38
CA LYS A 21 -1.12 1.55 6.11
C LYS A 21 -1.70 1.68 7.52
N GLU A 22 -1.32 2.72 8.25
CA GLU A 22 -1.82 2.95 9.60
C GLU A 22 -3.33 3.24 9.56
N LEU A 23 -3.78 4.13 8.66
CA LEU A 23 -5.21 4.42 8.50
C LEU A 23 -6.01 3.16 8.17
N PHE A 24 -5.51 2.28 7.30
CA PHE A 24 -6.20 1.03 6.97
C PHE A 24 -6.22 0.02 8.12
N LEU A 25 -5.15 -0.07 8.91
CA LEU A 25 -5.04 -1.08 9.97
C LEU A 25 -5.77 -0.67 11.26
N TYR A 26 -5.83 0.63 11.57
CA TYR A 26 -6.44 1.13 12.79
C TYR A 26 -7.82 1.73 12.56
N GLU A 27 -8.05 2.38 11.41
CA GLU A 27 -9.29 3.10 11.09
C GLU A 27 -9.82 2.75 9.68
N PRO A 28 -9.98 1.46 9.32
CA PRO A 28 -10.26 1.03 7.96
C PRO A 28 -11.51 1.68 7.35
N PHE A 29 -12.54 1.97 8.15
CA PHE A 29 -13.79 2.59 7.67
C PHE A 29 -13.59 4.02 7.19
N ILE A 30 -12.69 4.77 7.83
CA ILE A 30 -12.39 6.12 7.39
C ILE A 30 -11.77 6.03 5.99
N LEU A 31 -10.74 5.19 5.81
CA LEU A 31 -10.13 4.98 4.50
C LEU A 31 -11.13 4.47 3.46
N ILE A 32 -11.90 3.43 3.78
CA ILE A 32 -12.88 2.84 2.86
C ILE A 32 -13.94 3.87 2.44
N ASN A 33 -14.43 4.70 3.37
CA ASN A 33 -15.40 5.75 3.04
C ASN A 33 -14.81 6.78 2.07
N TYR A 34 -13.55 7.18 2.22
CA TYR A 34 -12.88 8.02 1.22
C TYR A 34 -12.71 7.31 -0.12
N LEU A 35 -12.40 6.02 -0.13
CA LEU A 35 -12.19 5.25 -1.36
C LEU A 35 -13.50 4.94 -2.11
N ASP A 36 -14.63 4.87 -1.40
CA ASP A 36 -15.96 4.59 -1.94
C ASP A 36 -16.74 5.86 -2.32
N ASP A 37 -16.25 7.04 -1.95
CA ASP A 37 -16.87 8.31 -2.34
C ASP A 37 -16.67 8.54 -3.85
N GLU A 38 -17.77 8.48 -4.61
CA GLU A 38 -17.76 8.72 -6.06
C GLU A 38 -17.81 10.22 -6.41
N GLU A 39 -18.20 11.09 -5.47
CA GLU A 39 -18.30 12.54 -5.69
C GLU A 39 -16.94 13.24 -5.51
N THR A 40 -16.09 12.70 -4.63
CA THR A 40 -14.74 13.19 -4.41
C THR A 40 -13.72 12.18 -4.91
N ASN A 41 -12.59 12.63 -5.47
CA ASN A 41 -11.46 11.72 -5.70
C ASN A 41 -10.82 11.45 -4.33
N GLY A 42 -11.44 10.64 -3.48
CA GLY A 42 -11.11 10.58 -2.06
C GLY A 42 -9.68 10.12 -1.76
N ILE A 43 -9.03 9.39 -2.69
CA ILE A 43 -7.60 9.09 -2.56
C ILE A 43 -6.71 10.33 -2.75
N GLU A 44 -7.10 11.28 -3.61
CA GLU A 44 -6.41 12.59 -3.73
C GLU A 44 -6.62 13.44 -2.47
N GLU A 45 -7.78 13.37 -1.84
CA GLU A 45 -8.01 14.09 -0.58
C GLU A 45 -7.14 13.51 0.54
N LEU A 46 -7.06 12.18 0.64
CA LEU A 46 -6.15 11.51 1.56
C LEU A 46 -4.68 11.87 1.31
N TRP A 47 -4.29 11.99 0.04
CA TRP A 47 -2.97 12.48 -0.34
C TRP A 47 -2.73 13.89 0.20
N ARG A 48 -3.64 14.83 -0.03
CA ARG A 48 -3.55 16.21 0.47
C ARG A 48 -3.49 16.31 1.99
N ILE A 49 -4.28 15.50 2.70
CA ILE A 49 -4.21 15.40 4.16
C ILE A 49 -2.81 14.97 4.59
N SER A 50 -2.25 13.95 3.93
CA SER A 50 -0.90 13.48 4.22
C SER A 50 0.18 14.52 3.89
N GLU A 51 -0.01 15.33 2.84
CA GLU A 51 0.89 16.44 2.49
C GLU A 51 0.95 17.46 3.63
N ALA A 52 -0.21 17.86 4.17
CA ALA A 52 -0.29 18.80 5.28
C ALA A 52 0.41 18.26 6.54
N MET A 53 0.23 16.96 6.85
CA MET A 53 0.93 16.29 7.96
C MET A 53 2.44 16.27 7.72
N ALA A 54 2.88 15.87 6.53
CA ALA A 54 4.28 15.80 6.17
C ALA A 54 4.96 17.19 6.20
N MET A 55 4.28 18.25 5.76
CA MET A 55 4.79 19.62 5.88
C MET A 55 5.01 20.02 7.35
N GLY A 56 4.10 19.61 8.26
CA GLY A 56 4.26 19.80 9.70
C GLY A 56 5.48 19.08 10.29
N GLU A 57 5.89 17.97 9.69
CA GLU A 57 7.09 17.20 10.05
C GLU A 57 8.37 17.67 9.33
N GLY A 58 8.29 18.69 8.48
CA GLY A 58 9.44 19.28 7.79
C GLY A 58 9.74 18.73 6.39
N PHE A 59 8.81 17.99 5.77
CA PHE A 59 8.93 17.42 4.43
C PHE A 59 8.54 18.37 3.28
N VAL A 60 8.65 19.69 3.46
CA VAL A 60 8.13 20.71 2.51
C VAL A 60 8.69 20.54 1.08
N ASP A 61 9.98 20.22 0.94
CA ASP A 61 10.64 20.08 -0.37
C ASP A 61 10.43 18.69 -1.03
N SER A 62 9.72 17.77 -0.37
CA SER A 62 9.59 16.37 -0.79
C SER A 62 8.23 15.98 -1.34
N VAL A 63 7.24 16.86 -1.21
CA VAL A 63 5.89 16.59 -1.69
C VAL A 63 5.90 16.44 -3.21
N ILE A 64 5.30 15.36 -3.69
CA ILE A 64 5.10 15.08 -5.11
C ILE A 64 3.62 15.33 -5.46
N PRO A 65 3.32 15.88 -6.66
CA PRO A 65 1.94 16.07 -7.10
C PRO A 65 1.17 14.74 -7.10
N SER A 66 -0.15 14.81 -6.93
CA SER A 66 -1.04 13.65 -6.99
C SER A 66 -1.31 13.15 -8.42
N ASP A 67 -0.64 13.69 -9.44
CA ASP A 67 -0.85 13.30 -10.84
C ASP A 67 -0.59 11.80 -11.04
N GLY A 68 -1.61 11.07 -11.53
CA GLY A 68 -1.55 9.62 -11.72
C GLY A 68 -2.04 8.80 -10.52
N LEU A 69 -2.36 9.44 -9.39
CA LEU A 69 -3.01 8.81 -8.26
C LEU A 69 -4.43 8.38 -8.65
N SER A 70 -4.78 7.12 -8.39
CA SER A 70 -6.13 6.60 -8.63
C SER A 70 -6.44 5.45 -7.69
N SER A 71 -7.73 5.19 -7.47
CA SER A 71 -8.20 4.01 -6.74
C SER A 71 -9.19 3.24 -7.60
N SER A 72 -9.30 1.95 -7.34
CA SER A 72 -10.21 1.06 -8.03
C SER A 72 -10.69 -0.03 -7.10
N LYS A 73 -12.00 -0.23 -7.06
CA LYS A 73 -12.64 -1.26 -6.24
C LYS A 73 -13.01 -2.48 -7.08
N PHE A 74 -12.91 -3.66 -6.49
CA PHE A 74 -13.43 -4.89 -7.07
C PHE A 74 -13.83 -5.89 -5.98
N GLU A 75 -14.80 -6.72 -6.29
CA GLU A 75 -15.22 -7.80 -5.40
C GLU A 75 -14.32 -9.03 -5.59
N ILE A 76 -13.80 -9.59 -4.50
CA ILE A 76 -13.01 -10.83 -4.50
C ILE A 76 -13.93 -12.05 -4.32
N LYS A 77 -14.93 -11.93 -3.44
CA LYS A 77 -16.02 -12.89 -3.15
C LYS A 77 -17.16 -12.16 -2.44
N ASN A 78 -18.33 -12.81 -2.27
CA ASN A 78 -19.60 -12.27 -1.74
C ASN A 78 -19.54 -11.39 -0.47
N ASP A 79 -18.42 -11.35 0.23
CA ASP A 79 -18.20 -10.63 1.48
C ASP A 79 -16.78 -10.03 1.62
N THR A 80 -16.00 -9.96 0.54
CA THR A 80 -14.63 -9.46 0.55
C THR A 80 -14.40 -8.55 -0.64
N ASP A 81 -14.04 -7.31 -0.34
CA ASP A 81 -13.70 -6.31 -1.34
C ASP A 81 -12.19 -6.11 -1.36
N GLY A 82 -11.69 -5.78 -2.55
CA GLY A 82 -10.33 -5.37 -2.81
C GLY A 82 -10.29 -3.96 -3.37
N TYR A 83 -9.25 -3.21 -2.98
CA TYR A 83 -8.90 -1.95 -3.62
C TYR A 83 -7.50 -2.05 -4.19
N ILE A 84 -7.29 -1.45 -5.36
CA ILE A 84 -5.97 -1.11 -5.85
C ILE A 84 -5.89 0.41 -5.90
N ILE A 85 -4.89 0.94 -5.21
CA ILE A 85 -4.48 2.33 -5.32
C ILE A 85 -3.24 2.35 -6.21
N THR A 86 -3.31 3.06 -7.31
CA THR A 86 -2.16 3.39 -8.16
C THR A 86 -1.59 4.71 -7.66
N LEU A 87 -0.31 4.74 -7.36
CA LEU A 87 0.38 5.93 -6.90
C LEU A 87 0.98 6.70 -8.09
N PRO A 88 1.28 7.99 -7.95
CA PRO A 88 2.11 8.70 -8.91
C PRO A 88 3.39 7.91 -9.20
N GLU A 89 3.81 7.90 -10.45
CA GLU A 89 5.01 7.15 -10.84
C GLU A 89 6.21 7.63 -10.00
N PRO A 90 6.89 6.72 -9.28
CA PRO A 90 7.97 7.11 -8.41
C PRO A 90 9.16 7.58 -9.23
N LEU A 91 9.71 8.73 -8.87
CA LEU A 91 10.90 9.29 -9.50
C LEU A 91 12.18 8.49 -9.18
N TYR A 92 12.13 7.66 -8.15
CA TYR A 92 13.25 6.84 -7.67
C TYR A 92 12.76 5.46 -7.26
N ILE A 93 13.67 4.51 -7.34
CA ILE A 93 13.38 3.08 -7.16
C ILE A 93 14.34 2.52 -6.10
N PRO A 94 13.92 1.63 -5.17
CA PRO A 94 12.59 1.04 -5.06
C PRO A 94 11.59 1.86 -4.24
N GLU A 95 10.37 1.96 -4.78
CA GLU A 95 9.21 2.62 -4.20
C GLU A 95 7.91 1.96 -4.65
N ALA A 96 6.88 1.96 -3.79
CA ALA A 96 5.57 1.37 -4.09
C ALA A 96 4.95 2.06 -5.31
N TYR A 97 4.43 1.32 -6.27
CA TYR A 97 3.65 1.89 -7.38
C TYR A 97 2.17 1.54 -7.27
N PHE A 98 1.88 0.35 -6.75
CA PHE A 98 0.54 -0.05 -6.40
C PHE A 98 0.43 -0.43 -4.92
N VAL A 99 -0.70 -0.08 -4.31
CA VAL A 99 -1.12 -0.54 -2.99
C VAL A 99 -2.38 -1.38 -3.15
N GLY A 100 -2.35 -2.58 -2.57
CA GLY A 100 -3.48 -3.50 -2.53
C GLY A 100 -4.08 -3.53 -1.13
N LEU A 101 -5.38 -3.28 -1.03
CA LEU A 101 -6.15 -3.41 0.20
C LEU A 101 -7.13 -4.56 0.05
N ILE A 102 -7.28 -5.39 1.07
CA ILE A 102 -8.33 -6.41 1.13
C ILE A 102 -9.02 -6.29 2.48
N HIS A 103 -10.35 -6.23 2.48
CA HIS A 103 -11.13 -6.30 3.70
C HIS A 103 -12.40 -7.13 3.53
N ASN A 104 -12.89 -7.67 4.64
CA ASN A 104 -14.24 -8.21 4.69
C ASN A 104 -15.29 -7.10 4.88
N LYS A 105 -16.45 -7.27 4.24
CA LYS A 105 -17.62 -6.45 4.53
C LYS A 105 -18.06 -6.69 5.99
N PRO A 106 -18.48 -5.65 6.72
CA PRO A 106 -19.03 -5.82 8.07
C PRO A 106 -20.22 -6.79 8.03
N ARG A 107 -20.26 -7.70 9.00
CA ARG A 107 -21.40 -8.61 9.18
C ARG A 107 -22.11 -8.26 10.48
N VAL A 108 -23.40 -8.01 10.40
CA VAL A 108 -24.23 -7.85 11.60
C VAL A 108 -24.54 -9.24 12.13
N THR A 109 -24.09 -9.51 13.35
CA THR A 109 -24.34 -10.73 14.10
C THR A 109 -25.22 -10.43 15.31
N GLU A 110 -25.68 -11.46 16.01
CA GLU A 110 -26.43 -11.31 17.28
C GLU A 110 -25.60 -10.64 18.40
N PHE A 111 -24.27 -10.60 18.27
CA PHE A 111 -23.35 -10.00 19.24
C PHE A 111 -22.83 -8.61 18.81
N GLY A 112 -23.28 -8.08 17.67
CA GLY A 112 -22.83 -6.80 17.12
C GLY A 112 -22.22 -6.94 15.72
N ILE A 113 -21.39 -5.97 15.33
CA ILE A 113 -20.74 -5.95 14.02
C ILE A 113 -19.43 -6.73 14.09
N GLU A 114 -19.36 -7.85 13.37
CA GLU A 114 -18.13 -8.63 13.20
C GLU A 114 -17.39 -8.13 11.96
N TYR A 115 -16.10 -7.86 12.15
CA TYR A 115 -15.17 -7.54 11.08
C TYR A 115 -14.25 -8.73 10.84
N GLY A 116 -14.08 -9.10 9.57
CA GLY A 116 -13.19 -10.19 9.19
C GLY A 116 -11.72 -9.77 9.19
N TYR A 117 -10.97 -10.22 8.19
CA TYR A 117 -9.55 -9.89 8.08
C TYR A 117 -9.33 -8.62 7.24
N PHE A 118 -8.22 -7.94 7.54
CA PHE A 118 -7.70 -6.82 6.76
C PHE A 118 -6.29 -7.16 6.27
N ARG A 119 -5.97 -6.89 5.01
CA ARG A 119 -4.62 -7.10 4.46
C ARG A 119 -4.18 -5.92 3.61
N PHE A 120 -2.94 -5.50 3.83
CA PHE A 120 -2.28 -4.42 3.13
C PHE A 120 -1.07 -4.97 2.36
N PHE A 121 -1.00 -4.67 1.08
CA PHE A 121 0.06 -5.11 0.19
C PHE A 121 0.61 -3.93 -0.59
N THR A 122 1.90 -3.98 -0.90
CA THR A 122 2.54 -3.03 -1.81
C THR A 122 3.25 -3.80 -2.89
N LEU A 123 3.17 -3.29 -4.12
CA LEU A 123 4.02 -3.69 -5.23
C LEU A 123 4.96 -2.53 -5.54
N GLU A 124 6.25 -2.77 -5.36
CA GLU A 124 7.29 -1.77 -5.58
C GLU A 124 7.85 -1.87 -7.00
N LEU A 125 8.11 -0.73 -7.61
CA LEU A 125 8.95 -0.66 -8.81
C LEU A 125 10.39 -0.90 -8.37
N THR A 126 11.03 -1.94 -8.91
CA THR A 126 12.47 -2.20 -8.76
C THR A 126 13.17 -1.96 -10.10
N LEU A 127 14.38 -1.40 -10.09
CA LEU A 127 15.23 -1.34 -11.26
C LEU A 127 15.77 -2.75 -11.43
N ASP A 128 15.84 -3.23 -12.68
CA ASP A 128 16.61 -4.41 -13.05
C ASP A 128 17.92 -4.44 -12.25
N ASN A 129 18.16 -5.54 -11.53
CA ASN A 129 19.33 -5.62 -10.68
C ASN A 129 20.58 -5.72 -11.56
N ASP A 130 21.44 -4.73 -11.42
CA ASP A 130 22.88 -4.98 -11.52
C ASP A 130 23.22 -6.09 -10.48
N PRO A 131 23.64 -7.28 -10.91
CA PRO A 131 23.85 -8.44 -10.03
C PRO A 131 24.87 -8.21 -8.90
N GLU A 132 25.64 -7.13 -8.97
CA GLU A 132 26.69 -6.78 -8.00
C GLU A 132 26.17 -6.13 -6.71
N ASN A 133 24.92 -5.66 -6.66
CA ASN A 133 24.42 -4.87 -5.52
C ASN A 133 23.51 -5.64 -4.54
N LYS A 134 23.82 -6.92 -4.31
CA LYS A 134 23.08 -7.82 -3.39
C LYS A 134 22.96 -7.30 -1.95
N ASP A 135 23.95 -6.53 -1.50
CA ASP A 135 23.98 -5.95 -0.15
C ASP A 135 22.88 -4.90 0.08
N PHE A 136 22.52 -4.13 -0.96
CA PHE A 136 21.43 -3.15 -0.86
C PHE A 136 20.07 -3.84 -0.71
N ARG A 137 19.84 -4.91 -1.48
CA ARG A 137 18.61 -5.72 -1.42
C ARG A 137 18.42 -6.35 -0.05
N ASN A 138 19.48 -6.92 0.53
CA ASN A 138 19.41 -7.54 1.87
C ASN A 138 19.16 -6.51 2.98
N LYS A 139 19.85 -5.35 2.94
CA LYS A 139 19.61 -4.26 3.91
C LYS A 139 18.21 -3.66 3.80
N PHE A 140 17.68 -3.52 2.58
CA PHE A 140 16.35 -2.94 2.36
C PHE A 140 15.23 -3.89 2.81
N VAL A 141 15.43 -5.21 2.63
CA VAL A 141 14.55 -6.28 3.14
C VAL A 141 14.57 -6.34 4.66
N GLU A 142 15.73 -6.24 5.32
CA GLU A 142 15.86 -6.19 6.79
C GLU A 142 15.08 -5.01 7.41
N ILE A 143 14.98 -3.88 6.70
CA ILE A 143 14.25 -2.70 7.19
C ILE A 143 12.72 -2.86 7.06
N ASN A 144 12.23 -3.78 6.20
CA ASN A 144 10.82 -3.76 5.76
C ASN A 144 10.15 -5.15 5.73
N GLU A 145 10.17 -5.86 6.86
CA GLU A 145 9.68 -7.24 7.00
C GLU A 145 8.15 -7.44 6.85
N LYS A 146 7.33 -6.39 6.67
CA LYS A 146 5.85 -6.50 6.71
C LYS A 146 5.15 -5.74 5.58
N GLY A 147 4.87 -6.44 4.47
CA GLY A 147 3.84 -6.04 3.48
C GLY A 147 4.28 -5.89 2.02
N ARG A 148 5.44 -6.42 1.63
CA ARG A 148 5.98 -6.25 0.26
C ARG A 148 5.87 -7.52 -0.56
N PHE A 149 5.27 -7.41 -1.73
CA PHE A 149 5.34 -8.43 -2.78
C PHE A 149 6.36 -7.96 -3.82
N TYR A 150 7.43 -8.73 -3.99
CA TYR A 150 8.43 -8.50 -5.04
C TYR A 150 8.01 -9.30 -6.27
N LEU A 151 7.78 -8.63 -7.41
CA LEU A 151 7.64 -9.28 -8.71
C LEU A 151 8.99 -9.23 -9.45
N ASP A 152 9.29 -10.32 -10.16
CA ASP A 152 10.54 -10.59 -10.85
C ASP A 152 10.85 -9.56 -11.96
N GLU A 153 12.13 -9.42 -12.28
CA GLU A 153 12.85 -8.28 -12.90
C GLU A 153 12.44 -8.03 -14.37
N ASN A 154 11.71 -8.96 -14.99
CA ASN A 154 11.20 -8.80 -16.37
C ASN A 154 9.75 -8.33 -16.46
N ILE A 155 9.12 -7.96 -15.35
CA ILE A 155 7.72 -7.55 -15.30
C ILE A 155 7.68 -6.07 -14.92
N ILE A 156 7.40 -5.21 -15.91
CA ILE A 156 6.81 -3.89 -15.61
C ILE A 156 5.57 -4.20 -14.75
N PRO A 157 5.45 -3.65 -13.54
CA PRO A 157 4.29 -3.91 -12.71
C PRO A 157 3.05 -3.45 -13.48
N ASP A 158 2.29 -4.43 -13.96
CA ASP A 158 1.05 -4.22 -14.66
C ASP A 158 -0.09 -4.34 -13.64
N TYR A 159 -1.00 -3.39 -13.70
CA TYR A 159 -2.20 -3.32 -12.89
C TYR A 159 -2.97 -4.64 -12.91
N ASP A 160 -3.11 -5.28 -14.08
CA ASP A 160 -3.87 -6.54 -14.20
C ASP A 160 -3.15 -7.71 -13.51
N VAL A 161 -1.83 -7.76 -13.61
CA VAL A 161 -1.01 -8.76 -12.91
C VAL A 161 -1.13 -8.57 -11.39
N PHE A 162 -1.02 -7.33 -10.91
CA PHE A 162 -1.15 -7.03 -9.48
C PHE A 162 -2.56 -7.36 -8.96
N LYS A 163 -3.60 -6.96 -9.70
CA LYS A 163 -5.00 -7.29 -9.40
C LYS A 163 -5.23 -8.79 -9.29
N LYS A 164 -4.73 -9.57 -10.25
CA LYS A 164 -4.84 -11.04 -10.21
C LYS A 164 -4.16 -11.65 -8.99
N ASN A 165 -3.01 -11.12 -8.58
CA ASN A 165 -2.30 -11.54 -7.37
C ASN A 165 -3.12 -11.23 -6.10
N ILE A 166 -3.65 -10.01 -5.98
CA ILE A 166 -4.53 -9.63 -4.85
C ILE A 166 -5.75 -10.54 -4.77
N ILE A 167 -6.45 -10.75 -5.89
CA ILE A 167 -7.62 -11.65 -5.96
C ILE A 167 -7.24 -13.05 -5.46
N THR A 168 -6.08 -13.56 -5.89
CA THR A 168 -5.58 -14.87 -5.48
C THR A 168 -5.31 -14.93 -3.97
N LEU A 169 -4.72 -13.88 -3.40
CA LEU A 169 -4.41 -13.79 -1.96
C LEU A 169 -5.67 -13.65 -1.10
N GLY A 170 -6.70 -12.94 -1.58
CA GLY A 170 -7.98 -12.81 -0.88
C GLY A 170 -8.86 -14.05 -0.96
N LYS A 171 -8.71 -14.87 -2.02
CA LYS A 171 -9.43 -16.14 -2.17
C LYS A 171 -8.87 -17.30 -1.37
N LYS A 172 -7.61 -17.23 -0.90
CA LYS A 172 -7.02 -18.24 -0.01
C LYS A 172 -7.18 -17.85 1.47
N PRO A 173 -8.14 -18.44 2.19
CA PRO A 173 -7.99 -18.67 3.62
C PRO A 173 -7.98 -20.17 3.90
N ASP A 174 -6.97 -20.68 4.61
CA ASP A 174 -7.08 -21.98 5.31
C ASP A 174 -6.14 -22.12 6.52
N SER A 175 -5.06 -21.34 6.60
CA SER A 175 -4.35 -21.17 7.88
C SER A 175 -3.55 -19.87 7.90
N TYR A 176 -4.16 -18.79 8.39
CA TYR A 176 -3.35 -17.72 8.97
C TYR A 176 -2.96 -18.16 10.38
N LYS A 177 -1.80 -18.78 10.53
CA LYS A 177 -1.13 -18.78 11.83
C LYS A 177 -0.58 -17.37 12.01
N PRO A 178 -0.98 -16.60 13.04
CA PRO A 178 -0.22 -15.41 13.38
C PRO A 178 1.25 -15.83 13.55
N TYR A 179 2.19 -15.05 13.02
CA TYR A 179 3.59 -15.22 13.36
C TYR A 179 3.70 -15.03 14.88
N SER A 180 3.76 -16.14 15.61
CA SER A 180 4.02 -16.15 17.03
C SER A 180 5.49 -15.80 17.22
N TRP A 181 5.79 -14.51 17.37
CA TRP A 181 7.07 -14.05 17.90
C TRP A 181 7.20 -14.22 19.43
N PHE A 182 6.29 -14.98 20.04
CA PHE A 182 6.39 -15.39 21.44
C PHE A 182 5.79 -16.77 21.60
N GLN A 183 6.61 -17.83 21.53
CA GLN A 183 6.53 -18.98 22.44
C GLN A 183 7.92 -19.62 22.58
N SER A 184 8.39 -19.61 23.85
CA SER A 184 9.59 -20.19 24.47
C SER A 184 10.96 -19.77 23.96
#